data_AF-A0A5D2EK89-F1
#
_entry.id   AF-A0A5D2EK89-F1
#
_cell.length_a   1.000
_cell.length_b   1.000
_cell.length_c   1.000
_cell.angle_alpha   90.00
_cell.angle_beta   90.00
_cell.angle_gamma   90.00
#
_symmetry.space_group_name_H-M   'P 1'
#
loop_
_entity.id
_entity.type
_entity.pdbx_description
1 polymer ?
#
loop_
_entity_poly.entity_id
_entity_poly.type
_entity_poly.pdbx_seq_one_letter_code
_entity_poly.pdbx_strand_id
1 'polypeptide(L)' 'MTDCIDPGKSSWPELVGTNGEVAAHIIAKENPKVSVQIVKEGMMDN' A
#
# COMPACT_ATOMS: atom_id res chain seq x y z
N MET A 1 13.55 21.49 11.92
CA MET A 1 12.17 21.23 11.49
C MET A 1 12.22 19.97 10.65
N THR A 2 11.68 18.91 11.24
CA THR A 2 11.33 17.60 10.69
C THR A 2 12.19 17.12 9.53
N ASP A 3 13.26 16.41 9.92
CA ASP A 3 13.88 15.36 9.11
C ASP A 3 12.76 14.48 8.53
N CYS A 4 12.50 14.66 7.23
CA CYS A 4 11.63 13.79 6.47
C CYS A 4 12.38 12.46 6.36
N ILE A 5 12.33 11.65 7.42
CA ILE A 5 12.60 10.23 7.37
C ILE A 5 11.55 9.69 6.41
N ASP A 6 11.83 9.74 5.10
CA ASP A 6 10.97 9.15 4.10
C ASP A 6 11.08 7.63 4.31
N PRO A 7 10.06 6.95 4.88
CA PRO A 7 10.16 5.52 5.17
C PRO A 7 10.03 4.68 3.89
N GLY A 8 10.23 5.29 2.71
CA GLY A 8 9.83 4.82 1.40
C GLY A 8 8.43 5.34 1.05
N LYS A 9 8.03 5.13 -0.22
CA LYS A 9 6.65 5.38 -0.68
C LYS A 9 5.68 4.83 0.36
N SER A 10 4.81 5.70 0.85
CA SER A 10 3.82 5.36 1.88
C SER A 10 2.39 5.35 1.32
N SER A 11 2.22 5.76 0.06
CA SER A 11 0.95 5.80 -0.64
C SER A 11 1.15 5.41 -2.10
N TRP A 12 0.23 4.61 -2.61
CA TRP A 12 0.19 4.18 -4.00
C TRP A 12 -1.20 4.46 -4.59
N PRO A 13 -1.54 5.74 -4.82
CA PRO A 13 -2.81 6.11 -5.43
C PRO A 13 -2.97 5.52 -6.85
N GLU A 14 -1.87 5.18 -7.51
CA GLU A 14 -1.83 4.52 -8.82
C GLU A 14 -2.34 3.07 -8.82
N LEU A 15 -2.34 2.40 -7.66
CA LEU A 15 -2.80 1.01 -7.54
C LEU A 15 -4.31 0.93 -7.25
N VAL A 16 -4.96 2.07 -7.01
CA VAL A 16 -6.41 2.15 -6.81
C VAL A 16 -7.11 1.71 -8.10
N GLY A 17 -7.96 0.69 -8.01
CA GLY A 17 -8.62 0.06 -9.16
C GLY A 17 -7.83 -1.05 -9.85
N THR A 18 -6.57 -1.29 -9.44
CA THR A 18 -5.79 -2.46 -9.88
C THR A 18 -6.18 -3.68 -9.05
N ASN A 19 -5.95 -4.88 -9.60
CA ASN A 19 -6.15 -6.12 -8.86
C ASN A 19 -5.30 -6.12 -7.56
N GLY A 20 -5.91 -6.49 -6.43
CA GLY A 20 -5.28 -6.43 -5.11
C GLY A 20 -3.98 -7.25 -5.00
N GLU A 21 -3.87 -8.37 -5.72
CA GLU A 21 -2.64 -9.18 -5.73
C GLU A 21 -1.50 -8.47 -6.47
N VAL A 22 -1.82 -7.85 -7.60
CA VAL A 22 -0.85 -7.06 -8.39
C VAL A 22 -0.41 -5.84 -7.58
N ALA A 23 -1.35 -5.15 -6.93
CA ALA A 23 -1.06 -4.03 -6.06
C ALA A 23 -0.14 -4.45 -4.91
N ALA A 24 -0.41 -5.58 -4.26
CA ALA A 24 0.44 -6.10 -3.20
C ALA A 24 1.84 -6.45 -3.66
N HIS A 25 1.97 -7.03 -4.85
CA HIS A 25 3.28 -7.34 -5.41
C HIS A 25 4.10 -6.09 -5.73
N ILE A 26 3.45 -5.04 -6.25
CA ILE A 26 4.11 -3.76 -6.54
C ILE A 26 4.54 -3.08 -5.25
N ILE A 27 3.66 -2.99 -4.25
CA ILE A 27 3.97 -2.36 -2.96
C ILE A 27 5.10 -3.10 -2.25
N ALA A 28 5.07 -4.44 -2.22
CA ALA A 28 6.13 -5.24 -1.59
C ALA A 28 7.48 -5.09 -2.30
N LYS A 29 7.46 -4.87 -3.63
CA LYS A 29 8.66 -4.63 -4.43
C LYS A 29 9.20 -3.21 -4.27
N GLU A 30 8.32 -2.22 -4.19
CA GLU A 30 8.65 -0.80 -4.00
C GLU A 30 9.14 -0.52 -2.59
N ASN A 31 8.48 -1.09 -1.58
CA ASN A 31 8.81 -0.89 -0.18
C ASN A 31 8.63 -2.19 0.62
N PRO A 32 9.68 -3.02 0.76
CA PRO A 32 9.60 -4.26 1.53
C PRO A 32 9.44 -4.02 3.04
N LYS A 33 9.50 -2.77 3.52
CA LYS A 33 9.27 -2.42 4.94
C LYS A 33 7.80 -2.29 5.28
N VAL A 34 6.89 -2.22 4.29
CA VAL A 34 5.46 -2.11 4.54
C VAL A 34 4.76 -3.45 4.33
N SER A 35 3.85 -3.79 5.25
CA SER A 35 3.00 -4.97 5.11
C SER A 35 1.79 -4.61 4.26
N VAL A 36 1.51 -5.43 3.25
CA VAL A 36 0.32 -5.26 2.40
C VAL A 36 -0.75 -6.23 2.84
N GLN A 37 -1.96 -5.71 3.01
CA GLN A 37 -3.15 -6.52 3.27
C GLN A 37 -4.20 -6.17 2.22
N ILE A 38 -4.69 -7.19 1.52
CA ILE A 38 -5.77 -7.03 0.54
C ILE A 38 -7.09 -7.05 1.30
N VAL A 39 -7.76 -5.91 1.35
CA VAL A 39 -9.13 -5.79 1.84
C VAL A 39 -10.07 -5.58 0.65
N LYS A 40 -11.09 -6.44 0.57
CA LYS A 40 -12.19 -6.34 -0.37
C LYS A 40 -13.06 -5.13 0.03
N GLU A 41 -13.32 -4.28 -0.93
CA GLU A 41 -14.19 -3.13 -0.75
C GLU A 41 -15.59 -3.60 -0.29
N GLY A 42 -16.10 -3.04 0.81
CA GLY A 42 -17.41 -3.38 1.38
C GLY A 42 -17.41 -4.27 2.62
N MET A 43 -16.25 -4.75 3.10
CA MET A 43 -16.15 -5.18 4.50
C MET A 43 -15.96 -3.95 5.40
N MET A 44 -17.06 -3.24 5.64
CA MET A 44 -17.16 -2.42 6.83
C MET A 44 -17.31 -3.39 8.00
N ASP A 45 -16.33 -3.46 8.89
CA ASP A 45 -16.53 -3.99 10.23
C ASP A 45 -17.63 -3.13 10.88
N ASN A 46 -18.80 -3.72 11.09
CA ASN A 46 -19.96 -3.09 11.74
C ASN A 46 -19.95 -3.36 13.25
#